data_AF-A0A956T1S7-F1
#
_entry.id   AF-A0A956T1S7-F1
#
_cell.length_a   1.000
_cell.length_b   1.000
_cell.length_c   1.000
_cell.angle_alpha   90.00
_cell.angle_beta   90.00
_cell.angle_gamma   90.00
#
_symmetry.space_group_name_H-M   'P 1'
#
loop_
_entity.id
_entity.type
_entity.pdbx_description
1 polymer ?
#
loop_
_entity_poly.entity_id
_entity_poly.type
_entity_poly.pdbx_seq_one_letter_code
_entity_poly.pdbx_strand_id
1 'polypeptide(L)'
;MQKRSNTWGSTLLTVTFMIIILLMVAGAIGTMARSTVTSVNKSYWQSRAKYASKAGMQHALSLLRTNNLYNTDIPRTPVAGDPDLTYEVTIFNNVGGTTGQYAPDNKTWVPPGTVFLYAIGQVRERANSGTAGFAALVGPQRPTFDDAAFATESISILNAEVWALDVDNVTAGVNDAALSTNSIVNNSISVTGSTVQGDLRSGIGSDPNTAINVSGSTVGDKEVLEETKVVTAFAPPAAFSAAAPGPDVLIGSAAAPGAA
;
A
#
# COMPACT_ATOMS: atom_id res chain seq x y z
N MET A 1 26.53 31.72 80.25
CA MET A 1 26.30 30.56 79.37
C MET A 1 25.81 31.05 78.02
N GLN A 2 26.69 31.09 77.02
CA GLN A 2 26.35 31.60 75.68
C GLN A 2 26.09 30.39 74.77
N LYS A 3 24.83 30.18 74.37
CA LYS A 3 24.41 29.10 73.47
C LYS A 3 24.98 29.41 72.08
N ARG A 4 26.06 28.74 71.66
CA ARG A 4 26.56 28.80 70.28
C ARG A 4 25.47 28.25 69.35
N SER A 5 25.04 29.04 68.38
CA SER A 5 23.99 28.64 67.43
C SER A 5 24.52 27.55 66.48
N ASN A 6 23.84 26.42 66.40
CA ASN A 6 24.11 25.29 65.49
C ASN A 6 23.72 25.60 64.03
N THR A 7 24.17 26.72 63.47
CA THR A 7 23.93 27.07 62.06
C THR A 7 24.78 26.24 61.10
N TRP A 8 25.95 25.76 61.52
CA TRP A 8 26.89 25.03 60.65
C TRP A 8 26.37 23.66 60.20
N GLY A 9 25.61 22.95 61.05
CA GLY A 9 24.99 21.68 60.69
C GLY A 9 23.81 21.84 59.71
N SER A 10 23.05 22.93 59.83
CA SER A 10 21.93 23.23 58.92
C SER A 10 22.41 23.67 57.53
N THR A 11 23.49 24.47 57.45
CA THR A 11 24.06 24.88 56.16
C THR A 11 24.75 23.73 55.43
N LEU A 12 25.39 22.80 56.15
CA LEU A 12 25.97 21.61 55.52
C LEU A 12 24.87 20.68 54.96
N LEU A 13 23.75 20.55 55.67
CA LEU A 13 22.60 19.77 55.23
C LEU A 13 21.99 20.35 53.94
N THR A 14 21.79 21.67 53.87
CA THR A 14 21.23 22.32 52.68
C THR A 14 22.15 22.21 51.46
N VAL A 15 23.47 22.36 51.64
CA VAL A 15 24.46 22.16 50.57
C VAL A 15 24.46 20.71 50.09
N THR A 16 24.38 19.74 51.01
CA THR A 16 24.31 18.32 50.64
C THR A 16 23.03 17.98 49.87
N PHE A 17 21.88 18.53 50.28
CA PHE A 17 20.64 18.40 49.53
C PHE A 17 20.72 19.03 48.14
N MET A 18 21.32 20.22 48.01
CA MET A 18 21.56 20.83 46.69
C MET A 18 22.42 19.95 45.79
N ILE A 19 23.48 19.33 46.31
CA ILE A 19 24.34 18.41 45.55
C ILE A 19 23.57 17.18 45.09
N ILE A 20 22.75 16.58 45.96
CA ILE A 20 21.93 15.40 45.61
C ILE A 20 20.92 15.74 44.50
N ILE A 21 20.27 16.91 44.59
CA ILE A 21 19.34 17.38 43.55
C ILE A 21 20.09 17.59 42.23
N LEU A 22 21.28 18.19 42.26
CA LEU A 22 22.13 18.36 41.07
C LEU A 22 22.53 17.02 40.44
N LEU A 23 22.87 16.02 41.26
CA LEU A 23 23.18 14.67 40.79
C LEU A 23 21.95 13.97 40.19
N MET A 24 20.76 14.14 40.77
CA MET A 24 19.53 13.60 40.19
C MET A 24 19.20 14.24 38.83
N VAL A 25 19.34 15.56 38.72
CA VAL A 25 19.11 16.27 37.45
C VAL A 25 20.13 15.84 36.40
N ALA A 26 21.42 15.78 36.74
CA ALA A 26 22.46 15.29 35.83
C ALA A 26 22.23 13.84 35.40
N GLY A 27 21.80 12.97 36.33
CA GLY A 27 21.43 11.59 36.05
C GLY A 27 20.24 11.48 35.09
N ALA A 28 19.19 12.28 35.29
CA ALA A 28 18.00 12.30 34.44
C ALA A 28 18.32 12.80 33.01
N ILE A 29 19.15 13.83 32.87
CA ILE A 29 19.58 14.31 31.55
C ILE A 29 20.42 13.24 30.84
N GLY A 30 21.31 12.56 31.56
CA GLY A 30 22.13 11.47 31.00
C GLY A 30 21.30 10.29 30.50
N THR A 31 20.25 9.89 31.21
CA THR A 31 19.36 8.79 30.78
C THR A 31 18.50 9.20 29.59
N MET A 32 17.98 10.45 29.57
CA MET A 32 17.23 10.97 28.43
C MET A 32 18.10 11.04 27.17
N ALA A 33 19.33 11.56 27.25
CA ALA A 33 20.24 11.63 26.11
C ALA A 33 20.55 10.24 25.51
N ARG A 34 20.79 9.23 26.36
CA ARG A 34 20.96 7.83 25.90
C ARG A 34 19.71 7.30 25.22
N SER A 35 18.52 7.59 25.74
CA SER A 35 17.25 7.15 25.15
C SER A 35 16.98 7.76 23.77
N THR A 36 17.38 9.01 23.54
CA THR A 36 17.25 9.66 22.23
C THR A 36 18.21 9.05 21.21
N VAL A 37 19.47 8.81 21.59
CA VAL A 37 20.47 8.19 20.70
C VAL A 37 20.07 6.77 20.30
N THR A 38 19.54 5.97 21.23
CA THR A 38 19.06 4.62 20.92
C THR A 38 17.85 4.64 19.99
N SER A 39 16.93 5.60 20.16
CA SER A 39 15.76 5.78 19.30
C SER A 39 16.13 6.19 17.87
N VAL A 40 17.00 7.19 17.69
CA VAL A 40 17.47 7.64 16.36
C VAL A 40 18.18 6.52 15.63
N ASN A 41 19.07 5.80 16.33
CA ASN A 41 19.74 4.64 15.77
C ASN A 41 18.71 3.59 15.31
N LYS A 42 17.72 3.24 16.15
CA LYS A 42 16.68 2.26 15.77
C LYS A 42 15.92 2.69 14.51
N SER A 43 15.55 3.96 14.40
CA SER A 43 14.87 4.50 13.21
C SER A 43 15.74 4.40 11.95
N TYR A 44 17.04 4.69 12.07
CA TYR A 44 18.01 4.55 10.97
C TYR A 44 18.14 3.09 10.50
N TRP A 45 18.29 2.14 11.43
CA TRP A 45 18.39 0.71 11.10
C TRP A 45 17.11 0.17 10.48
N GLN A 46 15.95 0.60 10.96
CA GLN A 46 14.65 0.24 10.37
C GLN A 46 14.49 0.80 8.96
N SER A 47 14.93 2.03 8.70
CA SER A 47 14.90 2.61 7.35
C SER A 47 15.77 1.82 6.38
N ARG A 48 17.01 1.48 6.77
CA ARG A 48 17.88 0.62 5.96
C ARG A 48 17.30 -0.77 5.72
N ALA A 49 16.69 -1.37 6.74
CA ALA A 49 15.97 -2.63 6.62
C ALA A 49 14.84 -2.55 5.57
N LYS A 50 14.04 -1.47 5.58
CA LYS A 50 12.99 -1.25 4.58
C LYS A 50 13.54 -1.17 3.16
N TYR A 51 14.69 -0.53 2.95
CA TYR A 51 15.35 -0.50 1.65
C TYR A 51 15.77 -1.91 1.19
N ALA A 52 16.36 -2.70 2.09
CA ALA A 52 16.70 -4.09 1.79
C ALA A 52 15.47 -4.93 1.42
N SER A 53 14.36 -4.82 2.16
CA SER A 53 13.11 -5.50 1.84
C SER A 53 12.58 -5.12 0.45
N LYS A 54 12.64 -3.83 0.09
CA LYS A 54 12.21 -3.36 -1.24
C LYS A 54 13.09 -3.90 -2.37
N ALA A 55 14.40 -3.97 -2.15
CA ALA A 55 15.31 -4.61 -3.10
C ALA A 55 14.98 -6.10 -3.28
N GLY A 56 14.66 -6.81 -2.18
CA GLY A 56 14.18 -8.18 -2.22
C GLY A 56 12.89 -8.34 -3.04
N MET A 57 11.90 -7.47 -2.84
CA MET A 57 10.69 -7.46 -3.65
C MET A 57 10.98 -7.26 -5.14
N GLN A 58 11.86 -6.32 -5.50
CA GLN A 58 12.24 -6.10 -6.90
C GLN A 58 12.92 -7.33 -7.51
N HIS A 59 13.79 -7.99 -6.74
CA HIS A 59 14.42 -9.23 -7.19
C HIS A 59 13.39 -10.34 -7.41
N ALA A 60 12.47 -10.57 -6.47
CA ALA A 60 11.40 -11.55 -6.62
C ALA A 60 10.50 -11.26 -7.82
N LEU A 61 10.12 -9.99 -8.03
CA LEU A 61 9.35 -9.57 -9.20
C LEU A 61 10.11 -9.80 -10.52
N SER A 62 11.44 -9.63 -10.53
CA SER A 62 12.25 -9.89 -11.72
C SER A 62 12.31 -11.38 -12.09
N LEU A 63 12.32 -12.27 -11.07
CA LEU A 63 12.26 -13.71 -11.26
C LEU A 63 10.88 -14.12 -11.78
N LEU A 64 9.81 -13.59 -11.17
CA LEU A 64 8.43 -13.83 -11.60
C LEU A 64 8.13 -13.30 -13.01
N ARG A 65 8.77 -12.20 -13.41
CA ARG A 65 8.67 -11.67 -14.79
C ARG A 65 9.27 -12.64 -15.81
N THR A 66 10.33 -13.36 -15.43
CA THR A 66 11.04 -14.29 -16.31
C THR A 66 10.37 -15.67 -16.31
N ASN A 67 9.87 -16.11 -15.15
CA ASN A 67 9.12 -17.34 -14.98
C ASN A 67 7.89 -17.05 -14.09
N ASN A 68 6.72 -16.96 -14.72
CA ASN A 68 5.45 -16.67 -14.04
C ASN A 68 5.02 -17.77 -13.05
N LEU A 69 5.60 -18.97 -13.12
CA LEU A 69 5.38 -20.09 -12.20
C LEU A 69 6.49 -20.23 -11.14
N TYR A 70 7.37 -19.23 -11.00
CA TYR A 70 8.42 -19.26 -9.98
C TYR A 70 7.79 -19.28 -8.58
N ASN A 71 8.17 -20.27 -7.77
CA ASN A 71 7.58 -20.54 -6.45
C ASN A 71 8.63 -20.98 -5.42
N THR A 72 9.83 -20.42 -5.52
CA THR A 72 10.92 -20.75 -4.61
C THR A 72 11.29 -19.52 -3.81
N ASP A 73 11.43 -19.69 -2.49
CA ASP A 73 11.85 -18.62 -1.61
C ASP A 73 13.26 -18.14 -1.94
N ILE A 74 13.49 -16.84 -1.82
CA ILE A 74 14.82 -16.25 -1.93
C ILE A 74 15.45 -16.30 -0.54
N PRO A 75 16.51 -17.10 -0.34
CA PRO A 75 17.17 -17.18 0.96
C PRO A 75 17.82 -15.85 1.29
N ARG A 76 18.25 -15.69 2.56
CA ARG A 76 18.92 -14.47 3.02
C ARG A 76 20.10 -14.11 2.11
N THR A 77 19.91 -13.05 1.32
CA THR A 77 20.82 -12.60 0.27
C THR A 77 21.29 -11.18 0.57
N PRO A 78 22.59 -10.86 0.44
CA PRO A 78 23.09 -9.51 0.64
C PRO A 78 22.61 -8.54 -0.46
N VAL A 79 22.37 -7.29 -0.09
CA VAL A 79 22.09 -6.21 -1.05
C VAL A 79 23.38 -5.85 -1.79
N ALA A 80 23.28 -5.64 -3.11
CA ALA A 80 24.42 -5.22 -3.91
C ALA A 80 24.95 -3.86 -3.42
N GLY A 81 26.25 -3.81 -3.10
CA GLY A 81 26.92 -2.61 -2.57
C GLY A 81 26.94 -2.49 -1.04
N ASP A 82 26.18 -3.29 -0.31
CA ASP A 82 26.17 -3.28 1.17
C ASP A 82 25.96 -4.71 1.74
N PRO A 83 27.05 -5.44 2.04
CA PRO A 83 26.97 -6.81 2.53
C PRO A 83 26.38 -6.93 3.95
N ASP A 84 26.29 -5.83 4.70
CA ASP A 84 25.68 -5.80 6.03
C ASP A 84 24.15 -5.66 5.96
N LEU A 85 23.60 -5.37 4.78
CA LEU A 85 22.16 -5.42 4.52
C LEU A 85 21.82 -6.70 3.79
N THR A 86 20.90 -7.47 4.38
CA THR A 86 20.39 -8.70 3.79
C THR A 86 18.89 -8.62 3.62
N TYR A 87 18.36 -9.35 2.65
CA TYR A 87 16.93 -9.55 2.48
C TYR A 87 16.61 -11.03 2.27
N GLU A 88 15.42 -11.41 2.65
CA GLU A 88 14.84 -12.75 2.48
C GLU A 88 13.44 -12.55 1.90
N VAL A 89 13.02 -13.40 0.96
CA VAL A 89 11.69 -13.28 0.36
C VAL A 89 11.00 -14.63 0.36
N THR A 90 9.85 -14.70 0.99
CA THR A 90 8.92 -15.82 0.86
C THR A 90 8.03 -15.60 -0.35
N ILE A 91 7.97 -16.58 -1.24
CA ILE A 91 7.19 -16.54 -2.46
C ILE A 91 6.18 -17.70 -2.43
N PHE A 92 4.90 -17.36 -2.53
CA PHE A 92 3.85 -18.34 -2.68
C PHE A 92 3.05 -18.05 -3.95
N ASN A 93 3.21 -18.90 -4.95
CA ASN A 93 2.66 -18.73 -6.27
C ASN A 93 1.41 -19.59 -6.46
N ASN A 94 0.27 -18.93 -6.64
CA ASN A 94 -1.01 -19.56 -6.94
C ASN A 94 -1.50 -19.18 -8.36
N VAL A 95 -0.60 -18.81 -9.27
CA VAL A 95 -0.94 -18.38 -10.64
C VAL A 95 -1.57 -19.50 -11.45
N GLY A 96 -1.09 -20.74 -11.29
CA GLY A 96 -1.65 -21.93 -11.95
C GLY A 96 -2.71 -22.66 -11.13
N GLY A 97 -3.10 -22.15 -9.95
CA GLY A 97 -4.10 -22.78 -9.10
C GLY A 97 -5.51 -22.52 -9.60
N THR A 98 -6.40 -23.49 -9.39
CA THR A 98 -7.84 -23.37 -9.71
C THR A 98 -8.66 -22.86 -8.52
N THR A 99 -8.11 -22.91 -7.31
CA THR A 99 -8.75 -22.45 -6.08
C THR A 99 -7.81 -21.53 -5.30
N GLY A 100 -8.39 -20.65 -4.48
CA GLY A 100 -7.59 -19.84 -3.56
C GLY A 100 -7.00 -20.71 -2.46
N GLN A 101 -5.84 -20.30 -1.96
CA GLN A 101 -5.10 -21.02 -0.92
C GLN A 101 -4.56 -20.03 0.11
N TYR A 102 -4.41 -20.46 1.36
CA TYR A 102 -3.72 -19.64 2.34
C TYR A 102 -2.21 -19.67 2.08
N ALA A 103 -1.59 -18.50 2.17
CA ALA A 103 -0.14 -18.35 2.12
C ALA A 103 0.51 -19.14 3.28
N PRO A 104 1.84 -19.39 3.23
CA PRO A 104 2.56 -20.12 4.27
C PRO A 104 2.48 -19.52 5.69
N ASP A 105 1.99 -18.28 5.81
CA ASP A 105 1.71 -17.63 7.09
C ASP A 105 0.39 -18.09 7.75
N ASN A 106 -0.40 -18.92 7.06
CA ASN A 106 -1.72 -19.40 7.44
C ASN A 106 -2.74 -18.30 7.78
N LYS A 107 -2.52 -17.07 7.30
CA LYS A 107 -3.33 -15.89 7.60
C LYS A 107 -3.76 -15.14 6.36
N THR A 108 -2.93 -15.14 5.32
CA THR A 108 -3.21 -14.39 4.11
C THR A 108 -3.85 -15.30 3.07
N TRP A 109 -5.08 -15.00 2.65
CA TRP A 109 -5.73 -15.70 1.55
C TRP A 109 -5.15 -15.25 0.20
N VAL A 110 -4.73 -16.20 -0.63
CA VAL A 110 -4.13 -15.98 -1.95
C VAL A 110 -5.08 -16.53 -3.02
N PRO A 111 -5.83 -15.68 -3.72
CA PRO A 111 -6.72 -16.08 -4.81
C PRO A 111 -5.96 -16.82 -5.94
N PRO A 112 -6.67 -17.65 -6.73
CA PRO A 112 -6.08 -18.26 -7.92
C PRO A 112 -5.65 -17.16 -8.91
N GLY A 113 -4.59 -17.41 -9.68
CA GLY A 113 -4.01 -16.41 -10.58
C GLY A 113 -3.03 -15.45 -9.91
N THR A 114 -2.89 -15.44 -8.58
CA THR A 114 -2.06 -14.46 -7.87
C THR A 114 -0.83 -15.07 -7.20
N VAL A 115 0.16 -14.24 -6.91
CA VAL A 115 1.37 -14.57 -6.16
C VAL A 115 1.42 -13.72 -4.91
N PHE A 116 1.64 -14.36 -3.77
CA PHE A 116 1.96 -13.69 -2.53
C PHE A 116 3.48 -13.56 -2.39
N LEU A 117 3.93 -12.34 -2.12
CA LEU A 117 5.32 -12.01 -1.87
C LEU A 117 5.45 -11.39 -0.49
N TYR A 118 6.35 -11.93 0.31
CA TYR A 118 6.69 -11.36 1.61
C TYR A 118 8.21 -11.20 1.74
N ALA A 119 8.67 -9.96 1.77
CA ALA A 119 10.10 -9.64 1.85
C ALA A 119 10.46 -9.08 3.22
N ILE A 120 11.46 -9.68 3.86
CA ILE A 120 12.04 -9.21 5.12
C ILE A 120 13.45 -8.71 4.86
N GLY A 121 13.72 -7.46 5.23
CA GLY A 121 15.05 -6.85 5.18
C GLY A 121 15.63 -6.81 6.58
N GLN A 122 16.93 -7.08 6.71
CA GLN A 122 17.64 -7.20 7.97
C GLN A 122 19.03 -6.59 7.88
N VAL A 123 19.41 -5.85 8.93
CA VAL A 123 20.78 -5.38 9.16
C VAL A 123 21.54 -6.43 9.97
N ARG A 124 22.76 -6.76 9.53
CA ARG A 124 23.65 -7.75 10.17
C ARG A 124 23.78 -7.49 11.67
N GLU A 125 23.74 -8.57 12.46
CA GLU A 125 23.89 -8.57 13.93
C GLU A 125 22.83 -7.76 14.72
N ARG A 126 21.75 -7.28 14.07
CA ARG A 126 20.69 -6.48 14.73
C ARG A 126 19.26 -6.98 14.45
N ALA A 127 19.04 -8.28 14.62
CA ALA A 127 17.79 -8.98 14.29
C ALA A 127 16.49 -8.37 14.89
N ASN A 128 16.57 -7.67 16.04
CA ASN A 128 15.39 -7.12 16.71
C ASN A 128 15.17 -5.60 16.49
N SER A 129 16.15 -4.89 15.94
CA SER A 129 16.10 -3.41 15.79
C SER A 129 16.29 -2.92 14.36
N GLY A 130 16.74 -3.79 13.44
CA GLY A 130 16.96 -3.48 12.03
C GLY A 130 16.21 -4.42 11.10
N THR A 131 14.97 -4.79 11.46
CA THR A 131 14.13 -5.68 10.65
C THR A 131 12.87 -4.94 10.18
N ALA A 132 12.52 -5.09 8.90
CA ALA A 132 11.28 -4.57 8.33
C ALA A 132 10.73 -5.53 7.27
N GLY A 133 9.41 -5.67 7.20
CA GLY A 133 8.72 -6.56 6.26
C GLY A 133 7.82 -5.77 5.30
N PHE A 134 7.68 -6.26 4.07
CA PHE A 134 6.61 -5.86 3.15
C PHE A 134 5.92 -7.10 2.60
N ALA A 135 4.59 -7.09 2.61
CA ALA A 135 3.76 -8.09 1.95
C ALA A 135 3.07 -7.45 0.74
N ALA A 136 3.01 -8.17 -0.37
CA ALA A 136 2.27 -7.77 -1.56
C ALA A 136 1.60 -8.98 -2.19
N LEU A 137 0.35 -8.80 -2.62
CA LEU A 137 -0.34 -9.73 -3.50
C LEU A 137 -0.20 -9.18 -4.92
N VAL A 138 0.37 -9.98 -5.81
CA VAL A 138 0.68 -9.58 -7.18
C VAL A 138 0.10 -10.62 -8.12
N GLY A 139 -0.84 -10.21 -8.96
CA GLY A 139 -1.40 -11.08 -9.99
C GLY A 139 -2.19 -10.27 -11.00
N PRO A 140 -2.67 -10.91 -12.08
CA PRO A 140 -3.62 -10.34 -13.01
C PRO A 140 -5.02 -10.29 -12.38
N GLN A 141 -5.13 -9.92 -11.10
CA GLN A 141 -6.39 -9.48 -10.53
C GLN A 141 -6.76 -8.20 -11.29
N ARG A 142 -7.47 -8.40 -12.39
CA ARG A 142 -8.32 -7.38 -12.97
C ARG A 142 -9.26 -6.96 -11.84
N PRO A 143 -9.50 -5.66 -11.64
CA PRO A 143 -10.62 -5.23 -10.81
C PRO A 143 -11.85 -6.04 -11.23
N THR A 144 -12.38 -6.84 -10.31
CA THR A 144 -13.69 -7.46 -10.49
C THR A 144 -14.67 -6.30 -10.43
N PHE A 145 -15.26 -5.97 -11.58
CA PHE A 145 -16.28 -4.96 -11.65
C PHE A 145 -17.62 -5.65 -11.39
N ASP A 146 -18.26 -5.34 -10.27
CA ASP A 146 -19.61 -5.81 -9.97
C ASP A 146 -20.66 -5.22 -10.94
N ASP A 147 -20.29 -4.14 -11.65
CA ASP A 147 -21.11 -3.56 -12.71
C ASP A 147 -20.42 -3.75 -14.08
N ALA A 148 -21.16 -4.22 -15.07
CA ALA A 148 -20.73 -4.29 -16.46
C ALA A 148 -20.53 -2.88 -17.07
N ALA A 149 -21.36 -1.92 -16.65
CA ALA A 149 -21.12 -0.51 -16.92
C ALA A 149 -21.65 0.36 -15.76
N PHE A 150 -20.90 1.40 -15.45
CA PHE A 150 -21.26 2.38 -14.46
C PHE A 150 -21.16 3.80 -15.03
N ALA A 151 -22.16 4.64 -14.74
CA ALA A 151 -22.12 6.06 -15.08
C ALA A 151 -22.60 6.92 -13.91
N THR A 152 -21.96 8.07 -13.69
CA THR A 152 -22.35 9.01 -12.63
C THR A 152 -23.70 9.68 -12.89
N GLU A 153 -24.03 9.98 -14.16
CA GLU A 153 -25.20 10.81 -14.50
C GLU A 153 -26.30 10.05 -15.26
N SER A 154 -25.95 9.33 -16.32
CA SER A 154 -26.96 8.58 -17.09
C SER A 154 -26.34 7.47 -17.96
N ILE A 155 -27.15 6.43 -18.22
CA ILE A 155 -26.85 5.34 -19.17
C ILE A 155 -27.98 5.28 -20.20
N SER A 156 -27.63 5.25 -21.48
CA SER A 156 -28.58 5.06 -22.58
C SER A 156 -28.15 3.90 -23.47
N ILE A 157 -29.04 2.92 -23.63
CA ILE A 157 -28.84 1.73 -24.46
C ILE A 157 -29.94 1.71 -25.52
N LEU A 158 -29.53 1.66 -26.79
CA LEU A 158 -30.45 1.70 -27.93
C LEU A 158 -30.06 0.62 -28.93
N ASN A 159 -31.03 -0.22 -29.30
CA ASN A 159 -30.88 -1.29 -30.30
C ASN A 159 -29.61 -2.13 -30.08
N ALA A 160 -29.32 -2.51 -28.84
CA ALA A 160 -28.10 -3.20 -28.46
C ALA A 160 -28.39 -4.46 -27.64
N GLU A 161 -27.38 -5.33 -27.57
CA GLU A 161 -27.40 -6.49 -26.69
C GLU A 161 -26.25 -6.38 -25.68
N VAL A 162 -26.57 -6.53 -24.39
CA VAL A 162 -25.61 -6.56 -23.29
C VAL A 162 -25.67 -7.94 -22.66
N TRP A 163 -24.56 -8.68 -22.74
CA TRP A 163 -24.47 -10.06 -22.30
C TRP A 163 -23.54 -10.17 -21.09
N ALA A 164 -23.89 -11.05 -20.15
CA ALA A 164 -23.03 -11.42 -19.02
C ALA A 164 -22.11 -12.57 -19.46
N LEU A 165 -20.85 -12.25 -19.75
CA LEU A 165 -19.83 -13.24 -20.14
C LEU A 165 -18.77 -13.34 -19.04
N ASP A 166 -18.50 -14.56 -18.61
CA ASP A 166 -17.35 -14.87 -17.77
C ASP A 166 -16.05 -14.88 -18.62
N VAL A 167 -14.89 -14.92 -17.96
CA VAL A 167 -13.54 -14.94 -18.54
C VAL A 167 -13.34 -16.03 -19.61
N ASP A 168 -14.07 -17.14 -19.50
CA ASP A 168 -14.02 -18.26 -20.44
C ASP A 168 -15.05 -18.14 -21.58
N ASN A 169 -15.68 -16.97 -21.73
CA ASN A 169 -16.74 -16.69 -22.71
C ASN A 169 -17.97 -17.63 -22.55
N VAL A 170 -18.16 -18.12 -21.33
CA VAL A 170 -19.34 -18.86 -20.90
C VAL A 170 -20.36 -17.85 -20.38
N THR A 171 -21.63 -18.04 -20.71
CA THR A 171 -22.72 -17.24 -20.15
C THR A 171 -22.68 -17.36 -18.63
N ALA A 172 -22.33 -16.27 -17.94
CA ALA A 172 -22.39 -16.22 -16.49
C ALA A 172 -23.85 -16.41 -16.06
N GLY A 173 -24.09 -16.95 -14.85
CA GLY A 173 -25.45 -17.03 -14.32
C GLY A 173 -26.15 -15.67 -14.43
N VAL A 174 -27.46 -15.68 -14.67
CA VAL A 174 -28.27 -14.54 -15.19
C VAL A 174 -28.21 -13.25 -14.35
N ASN A 175 -27.51 -13.23 -13.21
CA ASN A 175 -27.61 -12.20 -12.17
C ASN A 175 -26.26 -11.56 -11.76
N ASP A 176 -25.14 -11.86 -12.43
CA ASP A 176 -23.82 -11.35 -11.99
C ASP A 176 -23.40 -10.03 -12.65
N ALA A 177 -24.10 -9.59 -13.70
CA ALA A 177 -23.81 -8.33 -14.38
C ALA A 177 -24.86 -7.26 -14.03
N ALA A 178 -24.43 -6.11 -13.50
CA ALA A 178 -25.31 -4.96 -13.28
C ALA A 178 -24.93 -3.75 -14.15
N LEU A 179 -25.91 -2.97 -14.59
CA LEU A 179 -25.71 -1.64 -15.16
C LEU A 179 -26.17 -0.61 -14.13
N SER A 180 -25.26 0.24 -13.68
CA SER A 180 -25.48 1.04 -12.48
C SER A 180 -25.26 2.53 -12.71
N THR A 181 -26.09 3.37 -12.10
CA THR A 181 -25.86 4.82 -12.05
C THR A 181 -26.02 5.39 -10.65
N ASN A 182 -25.23 6.42 -10.31
CA ASN A 182 -25.43 7.20 -9.09
C ASN A 182 -26.57 8.22 -9.19
N SER A 183 -27.12 8.42 -10.39
CA SER A 183 -28.13 9.44 -10.62
C SER A 183 -29.48 9.04 -10.06
N ILE A 184 -30.12 10.03 -9.42
CA ILE A 184 -31.47 9.91 -8.86
C ILE A 184 -32.56 10.52 -9.76
N VAL A 185 -32.16 10.99 -10.95
CA VAL A 185 -33.04 11.69 -11.87
C VAL A 185 -33.90 10.68 -12.64
N ASN A 186 -35.12 11.07 -12.99
CA ASN A 186 -35.98 10.26 -13.86
C ASN A 186 -35.29 9.97 -15.19
N ASN A 187 -35.46 8.76 -15.71
CA ASN A 187 -34.80 8.27 -16.93
C ASN A 187 -33.26 8.34 -16.89
N SER A 188 -32.65 8.22 -15.71
CA SER A 188 -31.19 8.10 -15.60
C SER A 188 -30.65 6.85 -16.28
N ILE A 189 -31.44 5.78 -16.33
CA ILE A 189 -31.17 4.62 -17.18
C ILE A 189 -32.29 4.50 -18.21
N SER A 190 -31.93 4.48 -19.49
CA SER A 190 -32.88 4.30 -20.59
C SER A 190 -32.45 3.13 -21.49
N VAL A 191 -33.34 2.16 -21.66
CA VAL A 191 -33.10 0.94 -22.45
C VAL A 191 -34.21 0.78 -23.48
N THR A 192 -33.90 0.99 -24.76
CA THR A 192 -34.89 0.98 -25.86
C THR A 192 -34.51 -0.05 -26.92
N GLY A 193 -35.44 -0.93 -27.29
CA GLY A 193 -35.25 -1.94 -28.33
C GLY A 193 -34.04 -2.86 -28.08
N SER A 194 -33.69 -3.13 -26.83
CA SER A 194 -32.43 -3.78 -26.43
C SER A 194 -32.65 -5.00 -25.54
N THR A 195 -31.68 -5.91 -25.53
CA THR A 195 -31.66 -7.07 -24.63
C THR A 195 -30.51 -6.92 -23.64
N VAL A 196 -30.81 -6.80 -22.36
CA VAL A 196 -29.81 -6.70 -21.28
C VAL A 196 -29.94 -7.93 -20.39
N GLN A 197 -28.91 -8.76 -20.36
CA GLN A 197 -28.77 -9.84 -19.39
C GLN A 197 -28.05 -9.31 -18.15
N GLY A 198 -28.83 -8.91 -17.16
CA GLY A 198 -28.33 -8.30 -15.93
C GLY A 198 -29.30 -7.30 -15.32
N ASP A 199 -29.02 -6.91 -14.08
CA ASP A 199 -29.85 -5.98 -13.31
C ASP A 199 -29.54 -4.53 -13.65
N LEU A 200 -30.54 -3.66 -13.49
CA LEU A 200 -30.41 -2.22 -13.66
C LEU A 200 -30.51 -1.56 -12.30
N ARG A 201 -29.47 -0.83 -11.87
CA ARG A 201 -29.41 -0.21 -10.55
C ARG A 201 -29.32 1.31 -10.63
N SER A 202 -30.21 1.98 -9.91
CA SER A 202 -30.33 3.45 -9.86
C SER A 202 -29.76 4.02 -8.56
N GLY A 203 -29.49 5.34 -8.53
CA GLY A 203 -28.80 5.98 -7.41
C GLY A 203 -29.58 5.89 -6.10
N ILE A 204 -28.87 5.92 -4.96
CA ILE A 204 -29.48 5.85 -3.63
C ILE A 204 -30.52 6.97 -3.44
N GLY A 205 -31.73 6.59 -3.02
CA GLY A 205 -32.85 7.52 -2.85
C GLY A 205 -33.69 7.81 -4.10
N SER A 206 -33.45 7.09 -5.20
CA SER A 206 -34.32 7.11 -6.38
C SER A 206 -35.41 6.04 -6.33
N ASP A 207 -36.47 6.21 -7.12
CA ASP A 207 -37.46 5.17 -7.39
C ASP A 207 -37.07 4.44 -8.69
N PRO A 208 -36.74 3.14 -8.65
CA PRO A 208 -36.36 2.37 -9.84
C PRO A 208 -37.40 2.43 -10.96
N ASN A 209 -38.68 2.62 -10.63
CA ASN A 209 -39.75 2.66 -11.63
C ASN A 209 -39.74 3.96 -12.45
N THR A 210 -39.23 5.06 -11.91
CA THR A 210 -39.15 6.35 -12.61
C THR A 210 -37.73 6.67 -13.08
N ALA A 211 -36.71 6.18 -12.39
CA ALA A 211 -35.31 6.33 -12.77
C ALA A 211 -34.94 5.44 -13.97
N ILE A 212 -35.55 4.25 -14.09
CA ILE A 212 -35.19 3.23 -15.09
C ILE A 212 -36.32 3.03 -16.09
N ASN A 213 -36.15 3.61 -17.29
CA ASN A 213 -37.08 3.49 -18.39
C ASN A 213 -36.68 2.36 -19.34
N VAL A 214 -37.60 1.42 -19.55
CA VAL A 214 -37.39 0.22 -20.38
C VAL A 214 -38.55 0.16 -21.37
N SER A 215 -38.24 0.26 -22.67
CA SER A 215 -39.24 0.29 -23.73
C SER A 215 -38.89 -0.69 -24.86
N GLY A 216 -39.76 -1.68 -25.11
CA GLY A 216 -39.53 -2.68 -26.15
C GLY A 216 -38.25 -3.50 -25.93
N SER A 217 -37.85 -3.68 -24.68
CA SER A 217 -36.57 -4.27 -24.28
C SER A 217 -36.78 -5.36 -23.24
N THR A 218 -35.84 -6.30 -23.15
CA THR A 218 -35.77 -7.31 -22.09
C THR A 218 -34.61 -6.97 -21.15
N VAL A 219 -34.88 -6.94 -19.85
CA VAL A 219 -33.91 -6.58 -18.79
C VAL A 219 -34.11 -7.51 -17.59
N GLY A 220 -33.13 -7.60 -16.70
CA GLY A 220 -33.25 -8.24 -15.40
C GLY A 220 -34.06 -7.39 -14.41
N ASP A 221 -33.72 -7.48 -13.12
CA ASP A 221 -34.43 -6.75 -12.08
C ASP A 221 -34.03 -5.26 -12.06
N LYS A 222 -34.94 -4.44 -11.53
CA LYS A 222 -34.73 -2.99 -11.34
C LYS A 222 -34.56 -2.71 -9.86
N GLU A 223 -33.40 -2.17 -9.50
CA GLU A 223 -33.02 -1.98 -8.10
C GLU A 223 -32.48 -0.58 -7.82
N VAL A 224 -32.35 -0.28 -6.53
CA VAL A 224 -31.63 0.88 -6.02
C VAL A 224 -30.28 0.41 -5.49
N LEU A 225 -29.22 1.17 -5.76
CA LEU A 225 -27.92 0.92 -5.17
C LEU A 225 -27.96 1.07 -3.64
N GLU A 226 -27.32 0.13 -2.94
CA GLU A 226 -27.16 0.19 -1.47
C GLU A 226 -26.19 1.30 -1.04
N GLU A 227 -25.25 1.68 -1.91
CA GLU A 227 -24.24 2.71 -1.65
C GLU A 227 -23.93 3.54 -2.90
N THR A 228 -23.55 4.82 -2.71
CA THR A 228 -23.04 5.67 -3.79
C THR A 228 -21.66 5.19 -4.22
N LYS A 229 -21.51 4.75 -5.48
CA LYS A 229 -20.23 4.26 -5.99
C LYS A 229 -19.30 5.41 -6.33
N VAL A 230 -18.06 5.37 -5.82
CA VAL A 230 -17.02 6.36 -6.15
C VAL A 230 -16.03 5.73 -7.14
N VAL A 231 -16.04 6.22 -8.38
CA VAL A 231 -15.03 5.81 -9.36
C VAL A 231 -13.72 6.52 -9.01
N THR A 232 -12.76 5.76 -8.48
CA THR A 232 -11.41 6.27 -8.29
C THR A 232 -10.74 6.33 -9.67
N ALA A 233 -10.36 7.54 -10.11
CA ALA A 233 -9.65 7.69 -11.37
C ALA A 233 -8.38 6.83 -11.38
N PHE A 234 -8.25 5.96 -12.37
CA PHE A 234 -7.02 5.21 -12.57
C PHE A 234 -5.94 6.17 -13.06
N ALA A 235 -4.99 6.51 -12.18
CA ALA A 235 -3.75 7.15 -12.57
C ALA A 235 -2.75 6.02 -12.91
N PRO A 236 -2.39 5.80 -14.19
CA PRO A 236 -1.31 4.89 -14.50
C PRO A 236 -0.05 5.36 -13.75
N PRO A 237 0.82 4.45 -13.28
CA PRO A 237 2.10 4.83 -12.71
C PRO A 237 2.78 5.77 -13.70
N ALA A 238 3.12 6.99 -13.26
CA ALA A 238 3.84 7.93 -14.11
C ALA A 238 5.04 7.20 -14.68
N ALA A 239 5.16 7.16 -16.01
CA ALA A 239 6.33 6.60 -16.65
C ALA A 239 7.55 7.28 -16.03
N PHE A 240 8.46 6.50 -15.46
CA PHE A 240 9.75 7.00 -15.01
C PHE A 240 10.47 7.53 -16.25
N SER A 241 10.34 8.82 -16.56
CA SER A 241 11.27 9.48 -17.46
C SER A 241 12.57 9.62 -16.66
N ALA A 242 13.45 8.64 -16.79
CA ALA A 242 14.84 8.84 -16.45
C ALA A 242 15.40 9.88 -17.42
N ALA A 243 15.18 11.16 -17.14
CA ALA A 243 16.08 12.18 -17.63
C ALA A 243 17.43 11.83 -16.96
N ALA A 244 18.37 11.34 -17.77
CA ALA A 244 19.74 11.17 -17.33
C ALA A 244 20.17 12.48 -16.65
N PRO A 245 20.79 12.43 -15.45
CA PRO A 245 21.36 13.64 -14.88
C PRO A 245 22.31 14.23 -15.91
N GLY A 246 22.06 15.48 -16.30
CA GLY A 246 22.99 16.22 -17.15
C GLY A 246 24.38 16.21 -16.49
N PRO A 247 25.47 16.25 -17.27
CA PRO A 247 26.80 16.22 -16.72
C PRO A 247 27.00 17.41 -15.77
N ASP A 248 27.03 17.14 -14.48
CA ASP A 248 27.40 18.10 -13.45
C ASP A 248 28.91 18.38 -13.54
N VAL A 249 29.22 19.67 -13.67
CA VAL A 249 30.50 20.33 -13.37
C VAL A 249 31.67 20.07 -14.33
N LEU A 250 31.82 20.99 -15.31
CA LEU A 250 33.13 21.38 -15.84
C LEU A 250 33.89 22.14 -14.74
N ILE A 251 34.90 21.51 -14.14
CA ILE A 251 35.90 22.20 -13.34
C ILE A 251 36.74 23.06 -14.28
N GLY A 252 36.36 24.33 -14.42
CA GLY A 252 37.17 25.37 -15.03
C GLY A 252 38.33 25.72 -14.12
N SER A 253 39.55 25.56 -14.64
CA SER A 253 40.83 25.91 -14.00
C SER A 253 40.82 27.32 -13.42
N ALA A 254 41.30 27.43 -12.19
CA ALA A 254 41.55 28.69 -11.50
C ALA A 254 42.36 29.67 -12.37
N ALA A 255 41.82 30.85 -12.60
CA ALA A 255 42.59 31.99 -13.07
C ALA A 255 43.64 32.34 -11.99
N ALA A 256 44.91 32.38 -12.38
CA ALA A 256 46.01 32.85 -11.55
C ALA A 256 45.78 34.33 -11.16
N PRO A 257 46.03 34.73 -9.90
CA PRO A 257 45.92 36.13 -9.49
C PRO A 257 47.01 36.96 -10.16
N GLY A 258 46.61 38.10 -10.72
CA GLY A 258 47.46 39.00 -11.48
C GLY A 258 48.65 39.54 -10.67
N ALA A 259 49.79 39.60 -11.34
CA ALA A 259 50.96 40.34 -10.92
C ALA A 259 50.65 41.84 -10.89
N ALA A 260 51.05 42.50 -9.80
CA ALA A 260 51.50 43.88 -9.81
C ALA A 260 53.01 43.89 -10.08
#